data_AF-A0A974T6I2-F1
#
_entry.id   AF-A0A974T6I2-F1
#
_cell.length_a   1.000
_cell.length_b   1.000
_cell.length_c   1.000
_cell.angle_alpha   90.00
_cell.angle_beta   90.00
_cell.angle_gamma   90.00
#
_symmetry.space_group_name_H-M   'P 1'
#
loop_
_entity.id
_entity.type
_entity.pdbx_description
1 polymer ?
#
loop_
_entity_poly.entity_id
_entity_poly.type
_entity_poly.pdbx_seq_one_letter_code
_entity_poly.pdbx_strand_id
1 'polypeptide(L)'
;MPFFTVYNGQDWACQYTIEWPNGVETYTIYGLDQMQAVVLALQGVGASLYLSDYHQTGRLYFDKLGNGYGFPVPKNIRDMLVGDDKEFDS
;
A
#
# COMPACT_ATOMS: atom_id res chain seq x y z
N MET A 1 -10.49 3.65 6.07
CA MET A 1 -9.65 4.32 5.06
C MET A 1 -10.53 4.97 4.01
N PRO A 2 -10.69 6.30 4.00
CA PRO A 2 -11.25 6.98 2.84
C PRO A 2 -10.14 7.30 1.82
N PHE A 3 -10.37 6.98 0.54
CA PHE A 3 -9.55 7.43 -0.58
C PHE A 3 -10.23 8.65 -1.21
N PHE A 4 -9.51 9.75 -1.38
CA PHE A 4 -10.01 10.91 -2.12
C PHE A 4 -9.08 11.21 -3.28
N THR A 5 -9.66 11.30 -4.48
CA THR A 5 -8.93 11.73 -5.68
C THR A 5 -9.23 13.19 -5.97
N VAL A 6 -8.19 14.01 -6.10
CA VAL A 6 -8.31 15.45 -6.41
C VAL A 6 -7.55 15.74 -7.70
N TYR A 7 -8.19 16.44 -8.64
CA TYR A 7 -7.55 16.90 -9.87
C TYR A 7 -6.89 18.26 -9.63
N ASN A 8 -5.56 18.35 -9.83
CA ASN A 8 -4.78 19.56 -9.55
C ASN A 8 -4.46 20.40 -10.81
N GLY A 9 -5.08 20.11 -11.95
CA GLY A 9 -4.90 20.89 -13.19
C GLY A 9 -3.75 20.44 -14.09
N GLN A 10 -2.92 19.50 -13.63
CA GLN A 10 -1.87 18.82 -14.41
C GLN A 10 -1.90 17.32 -14.18
N ASP A 11 -2.05 16.90 -12.92
CA ASP A 11 -2.05 15.49 -12.50
C ASP A 11 -3.24 15.17 -11.58
N TRP A 12 -3.50 13.87 -11.40
CA TRP A 12 -4.46 13.34 -10.44
C TRP A 12 -3.74 12.93 -9.16
N ALA A 13 -4.20 13.44 -8.02
CA ALA A 13 -3.69 13.05 -6.72
C ALA A 13 -4.64 12.06 -6.04
N CYS A 14 -4.12 11.02 -5.40
CA CYS A 14 -4.83 10.16 -4.47
C CYS A 14 -4.18 10.27 -3.09
N GLN A 15 -4.96 10.65 -2.08
CA GLN A 15 -4.50 10.71 -0.70
C GLN A 15 -5.04 9.53 0.10
N TYR A 16 -4.18 8.92 0.91
CA TYR A 16 -4.56 7.89 1.87
C TYR A 16 -3.84 8.13 3.21
N THR A 17 -4.46 7.63 4.28
CA THR A 17 -3.95 7.75 5.64
C THR A 17 -3.93 6.37 6.29
N ILE A 18 -2.82 6.05 6.96
CA ILE A 18 -2.67 4.87 7.80
C ILE A 18 -2.57 5.34 9.25
N GLU A 19 -3.50 4.88 10.07
CA GLU A 19 -3.52 5.15 11.51
C GLU A 19 -2.78 4.00 12.22
N TRP A 20 -1.49 4.19 12.44
CA TRP A 20 -0.68 3.24 13.19
C TRP A 20 -0.85 3.43 14.71
N PRO A 21 -0.53 2.41 15.52
CA PRO A 21 -0.58 2.53 16.98
C PRO A 21 0.32 3.64 17.55
N ASN A 22 1.39 4.01 16.85
CA ASN A 22 2.37 5.02 17.25
C ASN A 22 2.15 6.39 16.59
N GLY A 23 1.20 6.54 15.68
CA GLY A 23 0.97 7.80 14.98
C GLY A 23 0.17 7.65 13.70
N VAL A 24 -0.21 8.79 13.13
CA VAL A 24 -0.98 8.84 11.89
C VAL A 24 -0.05 9.29 10.76
N GLU A 25 0.05 8.49 9.71
CA GLU A 25 0.82 8.82 8.51
C GLU A 25 -0.12 9.04 7.32
N THR A 26 0.02 10.20 6.65
CA THR A 26 -0.77 10.55 5.48
C THR A 26 0.14 10.70 4.27
N TYR A 27 -0.25 10.06 3.16
CA TYR A 27 0.51 10.05 1.92
C TYR A 27 -0.34 10.59 0.79
N THR A 28 0.29 11.36 -0.10
CA THR A 28 -0.35 11.86 -1.32
C THR A 28 0.46 11.37 -2.52
N ILE A 29 -0.19 10.60 -3.38
CA ILE A 29 0.40 9.97 -4.55
C ILE A 29 -0.19 10.59 -5.82
N TYR A 30 0.65 10.86 -6.80
CA TYR A 30 0.25 11.49 -8.06
C TYR A 30 0.31 10.49 -9.20
N GLY A 31 -0.69 10.54 -10.08
CA GLY A 31 -0.76 9.81 -11.33
C GLY A 31 -1.20 10.70 -12.48
N LEU A 32 -0.87 10.30 -13.70
CA LEU A 32 -1.26 10.98 -14.94
C LEU A 32 -2.78 10.97 -15.14
N ASP A 33 -3.45 9.93 -14.64
CA ASP A 33 -4.90 9.79 -14.63
C ASP A 33 -5.40 9.24 -13.29
N GLN A 34 -6.71 9.32 -13.08
CA GLN A 34 -7.36 8.93 -11.84
C GLN A 34 -7.10 7.46 -11.46
N MET A 35 -7.12 6.54 -12.44
CA MET A 35 -6.90 5.11 -12.18
C MET A 35 -5.44 4.85 -11.83
N GLN A 36 -4.50 5.47 -12.55
CA GLN A 36 -3.09 5.36 -12.19
C GLN A 36 -2.81 5.88 -10.78
N ALA A 37 -3.38 7.03 -10.39
CA ALA A 37 -3.21 7.57 -9.05
C ALA A 37 -3.73 6.62 -7.96
N VAL A 38 -4.87 5.96 -8.18
CA VAL A 38 -5.43 4.96 -7.27
C VAL A 38 -4.57 3.70 -7.19
N VAL A 39 -4.13 3.15 -8.34
CA VAL A 39 -3.28 1.95 -8.36
C VAL A 39 -1.94 2.22 -7.66
N LEU A 40 -1.34 3.37 -7.89
CA LEU A 40 -0.10 3.78 -7.20
C LEU A 40 -0.33 3.98 -5.69
N ALA A 41 -1.49 4.50 -5.28
CA ALA A 41 -1.83 4.61 -3.86
C ALA A 41 -1.99 3.23 -3.21
N LEU A 42 -2.65 2.27 -3.88
CA LEU A 42 -2.74 0.89 -3.39
C LEU A 42 -1.35 0.23 -3.27
N GLN A 43 -0.46 0.49 -4.23
CA GLN A 43 0.95 0.09 -4.15
C GLN A 43 1.70 0.73 -2.97
N GLY A 44 1.44 2.01 -2.71
CA GLY A 44 1.97 2.71 -1.55
C GLY A 44 1.50 2.08 -0.23
N VAL A 45 0.20 1.75 -0.12
CA VAL A 45 -0.35 1.05 1.06
C VAL A 45 0.34 -0.30 1.25
N GLY A 46 0.43 -1.12 0.20
CA GLY A 46 1.13 -2.41 0.26
C GLY A 46 2.58 -2.25 0.74
N ALA A 47 3.31 -1.28 0.17
CA ALA A 47 4.68 -0.98 0.58
C ALA A 47 4.79 -0.54 2.04
N SER A 48 3.92 0.35 2.51
CA SER A 48 3.88 0.79 3.91
C SER A 48 3.62 -0.38 4.86
N LEU A 49 2.73 -1.31 4.50
CA LEU A 49 2.45 -2.49 5.31
C LEU A 49 3.66 -3.43 5.38
N TYR A 50 4.24 -3.80 4.24
CA TYR A 50 5.38 -4.73 4.18
C TYR A 50 6.67 -4.15 4.76
N LEU A 51 6.92 -2.85 4.60
CA LEU A 51 8.13 -2.21 5.11
C LEU A 51 8.02 -1.81 6.59
N SER A 52 6.81 -1.78 7.16
CA SER A 52 6.62 -1.41 8.56
C SER A 52 7.37 -2.34 9.53
N ASP A 53 7.88 -1.77 10.62
CA ASP A 53 8.44 -2.54 11.73
C ASP A 53 7.40 -3.53 12.30
N TYR A 54 6.11 -3.22 12.18
CA TYR A 54 5.04 -4.11 12.62
C TYR A 54 4.98 -5.40 11.80
N HIS A 55 5.22 -5.35 10.49
CA HIS A 55 5.33 -6.56 9.67
C HIS A 55 6.63 -7.31 9.96
N GLN A 56 7.77 -6.60 10.04
CA GLN A 56 9.07 -7.21 10.31
C GLN A 56 9.14 -7.92 11.68
N THR A 57 8.41 -7.39 12.67
CA THR A 57 8.30 -7.99 14.01
C THR A 57 7.20 -9.05 14.12
N GLY A 58 6.50 -9.36 13.02
CA GLY A 58 5.40 -10.33 12.98
C GLY A 58 4.14 -9.91 13.74
N ARG A 59 4.02 -8.62 14.08
CA ARG A 59 2.89 -8.04 14.82
C ARG A 59 1.75 -7.58 13.92
N LEU A 60 2.01 -7.48 12.61
CA LEU A 60 1.03 -7.17 11.58
C LEU A 60 0.91 -8.37 10.63
N TYR A 61 -0.31 -8.86 10.46
CA TYR A 61 -0.67 -9.91 9.52
C TYR A 61 -2.16 -9.79 9.19
N PHE A 62 -2.55 -10.23 7.99
CA PHE A 62 -3.94 -10.24 7.58
C PHE A 62 -4.52 -11.65 7.70
N ASP A 63 -5.53 -11.82 8.55
CA ASP A 63 -6.15 -13.11 8.94
C ASP A 63 -5.21 -14.09 9.64
N LYS A 64 -4.10 -14.49 9.00
CA LYS A 64 -3.10 -15.43 9.51
C LYS A 64 -1.69 -14.93 9.26
N LEU A 65 -0.78 -15.30 10.18
CA LEU A 65 0.64 -15.01 10.04
C LEU A 65 1.17 -15.64 8.75
N GLY A 66 1.72 -14.81 7.88
CA GLY A 66 2.28 -15.25 6.60
C GLY A 66 1.26 -15.39 5.47
N ASN A 67 -0.01 -15.01 5.65
CA ASN A 67 -0.86 -14.64 4.52
C ASN A 67 -0.51 -13.21 4.10
N GLY A 68 -0.45 -12.99 2.80
CA GLY A 68 -0.24 -11.67 2.23
C GLY A 68 -1.34 -10.67 2.62
N TYR A 69 -1.13 -9.40 2.33
CA TYR A 69 -2.11 -8.34 2.59
C TYR A 69 -3.11 -8.15 1.43
N GLY A 70 -2.90 -8.77 0.28
CA GLY A 70 -3.79 -8.65 -0.89
C GLY A 70 -3.70 -7.30 -1.60
N PHE A 71 -2.68 -6.49 -1.29
CA PHE A 71 -2.41 -5.23 -1.98
C PHE A 71 -1.38 -5.45 -3.09
N PRO A 72 -1.58 -4.83 -4.27
CA PRO A 72 -0.53 -4.82 -5.28
C PRO A 72 0.69 -4.14 -4.67
N VAL A 73 1.89 -4.66 -4.92
CA VAL A 73 3.13 -4.02 -4.46
C VAL A 73 3.98 -3.57 -5.65
N PRO A 74 4.76 -2.48 -5.51
CA PRO A 74 5.66 -2.07 -6.56
C PRO A 74 6.77 -3.14 -6.75
N LYS A 75 7.23 -3.29 -7.99
CA LYS A 75 8.09 -4.42 -8.41
C LYS A 75 9.37 -4.58 -7.59
N ASN A 76 9.89 -3.48 -7.04
CA ASN A 76 11.12 -3.43 -6.26
C ASN A 76 11.00 -4.01 -4.84
N ILE A 77 9.79 -4.30 -4.36
CA ILE A 77 9.58 -4.95 -3.05
C ILE A 77 8.87 -6.30 -3.17
N ARG A 78 8.76 -6.85 -4.39
CA ARG A 78 8.17 -8.18 -4.62
C ARG A 78 8.90 -9.29 -3.86
N ASP A 79 10.21 -9.16 -3.66
CA ASP A 79 11.00 -10.11 -2.87
C ASP A 79 10.61 -10.17 -1.39
N MET A 80 9.90 -9.15 -0.89
CA MET A 80 9.40 -9.08 0.48
C MET A 80 7.98 -9.64 0.64
N LEU A 81 7.33 -10.06 -0.44
CA LEU A 81 6.01 -10.67 -0.38
C LEU A 81 6.05 -12.00 0.38
N VAL A 82 5.02 -12.22 1.19
CA VAL A 82 4.84 -13.42 2.02
C VAL A 82 3.45 -14.00 1.73
N GLY A 83 3.33 -15.33 1.70
CA GLY A 83 2.05 -16.03 1.56
C GLY A 83 1.45 -16.01 0.15
N ASP A 84 0.12 -15.99 0.09
CA ASP A 84 -0.67 -15.93 -1.14
C ASP A 84 -0.23 -14.82 -2.11
N ASP A 85 0.23 -13.66 -1.61
CA ASP A 85 0.69 -12.56 -2.46
C ASP A 85 1.96 -12.90 -3.26
N LYS A 86 2.75 -13.89 -2.81
CA LYS A 86 3.91 -14.40 -3.56
C LYS A 86 3.50 -15.40 -4.64
N GLU A 87 2.39 -16.12 -4.45
CA GLU A 87 1.89 -17.12 -5.42
C GLU A 87 1.08 -16.48 -6.55
N PHE A 88 0.34 -15.40 -6.29
CA PHE A 88 -0.52 -14.75 -7.30
C PHE A 88 0.21 -13.83 -8.30
N ASP A 89 1.51 -13.59 -8.10
CA ASP A 89 2.33 -12.70 -8.94
C ASP A 89 3.23 -13.44 -9.97
N SER A 90 3.05 -14.77 -10.11
CA SER A 90 3.77 -15.63 -11.09
C SER A 90 3.28 -15.48 -12.53
#